data_AF-A0A969KPN8-F1
#
_entry.id   AF-A0A969KPN8-F1
#
_cell.length_a   1.000
_cell.length_b   1.000
_cell.length_c   1.000
_cell.angle_alpha   90.00
_cell.angle_beta   90.00
_cell.angle_gamma   90.00
#
_symmetry.space_group_name_H-M   'P 1'
#
loop_
_entity.id
_entity.type
_entity.pdbx_description
1 polymer ?
#
loop_
_entity_poly.entity_id
_entity_poly.type
_entity_poly.pdbx_seq_one_letter_code
_entity_poly.pdbx_strand_id
1 'polypeptide(L)'
;LVVDGGSTDRTTAIARAYPFVRLLHQQGDGLADAWNLGIQAASGDFVAFLDHDDFWDREKLRLQLDCFEARPEVDYCIGKLRFSWKKATKHQPALRPI
;
A
#
# COMPACT_ATOMS: atom_id res chain seq x y z
N LEU A 1 0.05 -6.06 -6.62
CA LEU A 1 0.89 -7.05 -5.90
C LEU A 1 0.47 -7.02 -4.45
N VAL A 2 0.45 -8.17 -3.78
CA VAL A 2 0.30 -8.24 -2.32
C VAL A 2 1.49 -9.04 -1.80
N VAL A 3 2.20 -8.50 -0.80
CA VAL A 3 3.33 -9.18 -0.16
C VAL A 3 2.91 -9.55 1.24
N ASP A 4 2.81 -10.85 1.50
CA ASP A 4 2.48 -11.38 2.81
C ASP A 4 3.74 -11.56 3.66
N GLY A 5 3.67 -11.02 4.89
CA GLY A 5 4.71 -11.08 5.92
C GLY A 5 4.65 -12.31 6.82
N GLY A 6 3.89 -13.35 6.45
CA GLY A 6 3.65 -14.52 7.29
C GLY A 6 2.32 -14.47 8.04
N SER A 7 1.25 -14.02 7.38
CA SER A 7 -0.08 -14.01 8.00
C SER A 7 -0.54 -15.42 8.37
N THR A 8 -1.05 -15.58 9.59
CA THR A 8 -1.59 -16.86 10.12
C THR A 8 -3.13 -16.92 10.08
N ASP A 9 -3.77 -15.84 9.65
CA ASP A 9 -5.22 -15.74 9.52
C ASP A 9 -5.68 -15.98 8.07
N ARG A 10 -6.84 -15.44 7.68
CA ARG A 10 -7.40 -15.63 6.33
C ARG A 10 -6.82 -14.68 5.28
N THR A 11 -5.83 -13.84 5.60
CA THR A 11 -5.31 -12.80 4.70
C THR A 11 -4.87 -13.36 3.36
N THR A 12 -4.06 -14.42 3.34
CA THR A 12 -3.57 -15.03 2.09
C THR A 12 -4.69 -15.67 1.27
N ALA A 13 -5.66 -16.31 1.93
CA ALA A 13 -6.83 -16.88 1.26
C ALA A 13 -7.71 -15.80 0.62
N ILE A 14 -7.92 -14.67 1.31
CA ILE A 14 -8.65 -13.52 0.79
C ILE A 14 -7.92 -12.90 -0.40
N ALA A 15 -6.60 -12.68 -0.29
CA ALA A 15 -5.80 -12.12 -1.38
C ALA A 15 -5.87 -12.99 -2.66
N ARG A 16 -5.80 -14.32 -2.51
CA ARG A 16 -5.90 -15.27 -3.64
C ARG A 16 -7.27 -15.29 -4.31
N ALA A 17 -8.33 -14.85 -3.64
CA ALA A 17 -9.67 -14.79 -4.23
C ALA A 17 -9.79 -13.71 -5.32
N TYR A 18 -8.86 -12.75 -5.39
CA TYR A 18 -8.86 -11.69 -6.40
C TYR A 18 -7.96 -12.10 -7.58
N PRO A 19 -8.51 -12.32 -8.79
CA PRO A 19 -7.76 -12.88 -9.92
C PRO A 19 -6.65 -11.95 -10.45
N PHE A 20 -6.76 -10.65 -10.22
CA PHE A 20 -5.75 -9.65 -10.59
C PHE A 20 -4.65 -9.49 -9.53
N VAL A 21 -4.76 -10.16 -8.38
CA VAL A 21 -3.75 -10.11 -7.32
C VAL A 21 -2.72 -11.20 -7.55
N ARG A 22 -1.46 -10.79 -7.69
CA ARG A 22 -0.32 -11.68 -7.54
C ARG A 22 0.20 -11.57 -6.10
N LEU A 23 0.03 -12.66 -5.34
CA LEU A 23 0.45 -12.81 -3.96
C LEU A 23 1.90 -13.32 -3.90
N LEU A 24 2.75 -12.62 -3.15
CA LEU A 24 4.13 -12.98 -2.84
C LEU A 24 4.24 -13.24 -1.33
N HIS A 25 5.17 -14.09 -0.92
CA HIS A 25 5.47 -14.32 0.49
C HIS A 25 6.93 -13.93 0.72
N GLN A 26 7.17 -12.98 1.61
CA GLN A 26 8.53 -12.63 1.96
C GLN A 26 9.14 -13.67 2.91
N GLN A 27 10.47 -13.75 2.92
CA GLN A 27 11.24 -14.54 3.90
C GLN A 27 11.81 -13.67 5.02
N GLY A 28 11.84 -12.35 4.81
CA GLY A 28 12.34 -11.37 5.77
C GLY A 28 11.31 -10.93 6.79
N ASP A 29 11.70 -10.00 7.65
CA ASP A 29 10.86 -9.48 8.73
C ASP A 29 10.58 -7.99 8.54
N GLY A 30 9.31 -7.62 8.72
CA GLY A 30 8.86 -6.25 8.64
C GLY A 30 8.60 -5.70 7.24
N LEU A 31 8.28 -4.40 7.22
CA LEU A 31 7.71 -3.68 6.08
C LEU A 31 8.73 -3.41 4.97
N ALA A 32 9.99 -3.15 5.32
CA ALA A 32 11.04 -2.83 4.35
C ALA A 32 11.32 -4.02 3.41
N ASP A 33 11.38 -5.24 3.96
CA ASP A 33 11.54 -6.46 3.18
C ASP A 33 10.33 -6.68 2.24
N ALA A 34 9.13 -6.35 2.71
CA ALA A 34 7.91 -6.45 1.92
C ALA A 34 7.94 -5.52 0.72
N TRP A 35 8.32 -4.26 0.95
CA TRP A 35 8.46 -3.25 -0.09
C TRP A 35 9.55 -3.63 -1.09
N ASN A 36 10.72 -4.07 -0.63
CA ASN A 36 11.82 -4.48 -1.50
C ASN A 36 11.42 -5.65 -2.41
N LEU A 37 10.78 -6.69 -1.87
CA LEU A 37 10.28 -7.81 -2.66
C LEU A 37 9.19 -7.36 -3.65
N GLY A 38 8.29 -6.47 -3.21
CA GLY A 38 7.25 -5.90 -4.05
C GLY A 38 7.80 -5.11 -5.23
N ILE A 39 8.78 -4.24 -4.99
CA ILE A 39 9.47 -3.43 -6.01
C ILE A 39 10.18 -4.33 -7.02
N GLN A 40 10.97 -5.31 -6.55
CA GLN A 40 11.72 -6.22 -7.43
C GLN A 40 10.79 -7.05 -8.32
N ALA A 41 9.60 -7.37 -7.84
CA ALA A 41 8.62 -8.12 -8.61
C ALA A 41 7.75 -7.22 -9.52
N ALA A 42 7.68 -5.92 -9.28
CA ALA A 42 6.87 -5.00 -10.06
C ALA A 42 7.32 -4.95 -11.53
N SER A 43 6.37 -4.76 -12.43
CA SER A 43 6.61 -4.70 -13.88
C SER A 43 6.02 -3.46 -14.54
N GLY A 44 5.48 -2.54 -13.74
CA GLY A 44 4.94 -1.26 -14.23
C GLY A 44 6.01 -0.17 -14.17
N ASP A 45 5.80 0.89 -14.93
CA ASP A 45 6.71 2.05 -14.96
C ASP A 45 6.69 2.86 -13.65
N PHE A 46 5.61 2.72 -12.88
CA PHE A 46 5.41 3.39 -11.59
C PHE A 46 5.16 2.38 -10.47
N VAL A 47 5.64 2.71 -9.26
CA VAL A 47 5.37 1.96 -8.03
C VAL A 47 4.57 2.83 -7.07
N ALA A 48 3.50 2.28 -6.50
CA ALA A 48 2.68 2.94 -5.49
C ALA A 48 2.49 2.01 -4.27
N PHE A 49 2.68 2.56 -3.07
CA PHE A 49 2.57 1.83 -1.81
C PHE A 49 1.20 2.03 -1.16
N LEU A 50 0.62 0.93 -0.67
CA LEU A 50 -0.63 0.92 0.10
C LEU A 50 -0.49 -0.09 1.23
N ASP A 51 -0.68 0.36 2.47
CA ASP A 51 -0.74 -0.52 3.63
C ASP A 51 -2.09 -1.26 3.69
N HIS A 52 -2.07 -2.43 4.34
CA HIS A 52 -3.21 -3.36 4.35
C HIS A 52 -4.44 -2.85 5.13
N ASP A 53 -4.26 -1.84 5.97
CA ASP A 53 -5.29 -1.18 6.77
C ASP A 53 -5.70 0.21 6.22
N ASP A 54 -5.19 0.59 5.05
CA ASP A 54 -5.48 1.84 4.37
C ASP A 54 -6.43 1.68 3.18
N PHE A 55 -7.02 2.81 2.77
CA PHE A 55 -7.81 2.91 1.55
C PHE A 55 -7.36 4.11 0.72
N TRP A 56 -7.29 3.90 -0.59
CA TRP A 56 -7.11 5.00 -1.54
C TRP A 56 -8.45 5.59 -1.96
N ASP A 57 -8.44 6.90 -2.18
CA ASP A 57 -9.54 7.57 -2.86
C ASP A 57 -9.61 7.10 -4.33
N ARG A 58 -10.82 7.06 -4.90
CA ARG A 58 -11.08 6.47 -6.22
C ARG A 58 -10.22 7.11 -7.31
N GLU A 59 -9.94 8.40 -7.19
CA GLU A 59 -9.21 9.18 -8.20
C GLU A 59 -7.71 9.25 -7.95
N LYS A 60 -7.20 8.72 -6.83
CA LYS A 60 -5.81 8.91 -6.39
C LYS A 60 -4.79 8.57 -7.49
N LEU A 61 -4.85 7.35 -8.03
CA LEU A 61 -3.87 6.89 -9.02
C LEU A 61 -3.96 7.70 -10.32
N ARG A 62 -5.17 8.00 -10.80
CA ARG A 62 -5.38 8.83 -11.98
C ARG A 62 -4.72 10.19 -11.82
N LEU A 63 -5.00 10.88 -10.72
CA LEU A 63 -4.43 12.22 -10.45
C LEU A 63 -2.90 12.20 -10.34
N GLN A 64 -2.31 11.12 -9.81
CA GLN A 64 -0.86 10.96 -9.75
C GLN A 64 -0.25 10.72 -11.14
N LEU A 65 -0.87 9.87 -11.96
CA LEU A 65 -0.43 9.63 -13.33
C LEU A 65 -0.55 10.89 -14.20
N ASP A 66 -1.66 11.63 -14.10
CA ASP A 66 -1.84 12.92 -14.79
C ASP A 66 -0.71 13.90 -14.44
N CYS A 67 -0.20 13.87 -13.19
CA CYS A 67 0.92 14.69 -12.76
C CYS A 67 2.23 14.29 -13.43
N PHE A 68 2.55 12.99 -13.49
CA PHE A 68 3.75 12.49 -14.17
C PHE A 68 3.70 12.74 -15.69
N GLU A 69 2.53 12.60 -16.32
CA GLU A 69 2.35 12.92 -17.74
C GLU A 69 2.57 14.41 -18.02
N ALA A 70 2.02 15.29 -17.18
CA ALA A 70 2.15 16.73 -17.36
C ALA A 70 3.54 17.27 -17.00
N ARG A 71 4.28 16.56 -16.14
CA ARG A 71 5.56 17.00 -15.56
C ARG A 71 6.58 15.84 -15.55
N PRO A 72 7.17 15.51 -16.71
CA PRO A 72 8.10 14.37 -16.82
C PRO A 72 9.36 14.46 -15.95
N GLU A 73 9.68 15.63 -15.43
CA GLU A 73 10.81 15.85 -14.51
C GLU A 73 10.51 15.48 -13.05
N VAL A 74 9.27 15.11 -12.73
CA VAL A 74 8.87 14.74 -11.36
C VAL A 74 9.26 13.30 -11.07
N ASP A 75 10.12 13.11 -10.06
CA ASP A 75 10.55 11.77 -9.62
C ASP A 75 9.51 11.07 -8.73
N TYR A 76 8.74 11.82 -7.94
CA TYR A 76 7.75 11.26 -7.01
C TYR A 76 6.53 12.18 -6.81
N CYS A 77 5.36 11.58 -6.61
CA CYS A 77 4.11 12.28 -6.35
C CYS A 77 3.44 11.72 -5.08
N ILE A 78 3.20 12.57 -4.08
CA ILE A 78 2.54 12.19 -2.83
C ILE A 78 1.15 12.82 -2.72
N GLY A 79 0.22 12.08 -2.11
CA GLY A 79 -1.14 12.56 -1.84
C GLY A 79 -1.32 12.99 -0.38
N LYS A 80 -2.38 13.75 -0.12
CA LYS A 80 -2.81 14.05 1.26
C LYS A 80 -3.33 12.79 1.93
N LEU A 81 -3.05 12.64 3.23
CA LEU A 81 -3.62 11.58 4.06
C LEU A 81 -4.79 12.13 4.87
N ARG A 82 -5.84 11.31 5.00
CA ARG A 82 -6.98 11.60 5.87
C ARG A 82 -7.14 10.45 6.85
N PHE A 83 -6.93 10.73 8.13
CA PHE A 83 -7.16 9.75 9.17
C PHE A 83 -8.66 9.60 9.41
N SER A 84 -9.15 8.36 9.36
CA SER A 84 -10.51 8.02 9.78
C SER A 84 -10.45 7.03 10.93
N TRP A 85 -10.98 7.45 12.06
CA TRP A 85 -11.02 6.63 13.26
C TRP A 85 -12.39 5.96 13.33
N LYS A 86 -12.44 4.63 13.31
CA LYS A 86 -13.61 3.94 13.86
C LYS A 86 -13.56 4.18 15.38
N LYS A 87 -14.67 4.64 15.98
CA LYS A 87 -14.78 4.90 17.43
C LYS A 87 -14.05 3.79 18.19
N ALA A 88 -12.99 4.16 18.90
CA ALA A 88 -12.09 3.19 19.51
C ALA A 88 -12.82 2.29 20.52
N THR A 89 -12.68 0.99 20.37
CA THR A 89 -12.61 0.10 21.54
C THR A 89 -11.29 0.40 22.25
N LYS A 90 -11.35 1.34 23.20
CA LYS A 90 -10.42 1.60 24.32
C LYS A 90 -8.90 1.76 24.11
N HIS A 91 -8.30 1.62 22.94
CA HIS A 91 -6.85 1.86 22.76
C HIS A 91 -6.60 2.96 21.72
N GLN A 92 -6.25 4.15 22.21
CA GLN A 92 -5.76 5.27 21.41
C GLN A 92 -4.25 5.10 21.16
N PRO A 93 -3.76 5.25 19.92
CA PRO A 93 -2.33 5.36 19.66
C PRO A 93 -1.76 6.66 20.22
N ALA A 94 -0.49 6.63 20.65
CA ALA A 94 0.23 7.75 21.28
C ALA A 94 0.65 8.88 20.32
N LEU A 95 0.02 9.03 19.14
CA LEU A 95 0.36 10.09 18.20
C LEU A 95 -0.59 11.27 18.42
N ARG A 96 -0.05 12.33 19.03
CA ARG A 96 -0.73 13.62 19.16
C ARG A 96 -0.64 14.36 17.82
N PRO A 97 -1.73 14.98 17.34
CA PRO A 97 -1.63 15.93 16.24
C PRO A 97 -0.64 17.04 16.59
N ILE A 98 0.19 17.43 15.62
CA ILE A 98 1.01 18.64 15.69
C ILE A 98 0.12 19.84 15.39
#